data_AF-A0A212CKC6-F1
#
_entry.id   AF-A0A212CKC6-F1
#
_cell.length_a   1.000
_cell.length_b   1.000
_cell.length_c   1.000
_cell.angle_alpha   90.00
_cell.angle_beta   90.00
_cell.angle_gamma   90.00
#
_symmetry.space_group_name_H-M   'P 1'
#
loop_
_entity.id
_entity.type
_entity.pdbx_description
1 polymer ?
#
loop_
_entity_poly.entity_id
_entity_poly.type
_entity_poly.pdbx_seq_one_letter_code
_entity_poly.pdbx_strand_id
1 'polypeptide(L)' 'MNQKAWWVWGDKGGLTEGVLARAPSFRLPADPYVPCILVGPGTGIAPFRGFWQERLHDIESKGKAGDPRE' A
#
# COMPACT_ATOMS: atom_id res chain seq x y z
N MET A 1 30.56 3.30 -15.79
CA MET A 1 29.36 2.45 -15.95
C MET A 1 28.43 2.72 -14.77
N ASN A 2 27.44 3.61 -14.91
CA ASN A 2 26.63 4.08 -13.78
C ASN A 2 25.34 3.26 -13.63
N GLN A 3 25.22 2.58 -12.50
CA GLN A 3 24.14 1.66 -12.09
C GLN A 3 22.74 2.31 -11.94
N LYS A 4 22.55 3.59 -12.27
CA LYS A 4 21.33 4.35 -11.91
C LYS A 4 20.19 4.34 -12.95
N ALA A 5 20.37 3.72 -14.11
CA ALA A 5 19.45 3.91 -15.26
C ALA A 5 18.35 2.82 -15.43
N TRP A 6 18.45 1.67 -14.77
CA TRP A 6 17.63 0.49 -15.08
C TRP A 6 16.12 0.64 -14.75
N TRP A 7 15.76 1.35 -13.68
CA TRP A 7 14.36 1.49 -13.27
C TRP A 7 13.55 2.46 -14.14
N VAL A 8 14.20 3.43 -14.78
CA VAL A 8 13.54 4.49 -15.57
C VAL A 8 13.31 4.06 -17.02
N TRP A 9 14.11 3.13 -17.53
CA TRP A 9 14.09 2.65 -18.92
C TRP A 9 13.47 1.26 -19.09
N GLY A 10 12.87 0.68 -18.05
CA GLY A 10 12.19 -0.60 -18.13
C GLY A 10 10.97 -0.52 -19.06
N ASP A 11 11.11 -1.02 -20.28
CA ASP A 11 10.00 -1.19 -21.22
C ASP A 11 8.97 -2.18 -20.64
N LYS A 12 7.69 -2.01 -20.96
CA LYS A 12 6.58 -2.81 -20.36
C LYS A 12 6.66 -4.33 -20.62
N GLY A 13 7.64 -4.79 -21.39
CA GLY A 13 7.92 -6.20 -21.70
C GLY A 13 9.22 -6.75 -21.12
N GLY A 14 9.96 -5.99 -20.30
CA GLY A 14 11.18 -6.49 -19.63
C GLY A 14 10.84 -7.44 -18.47
N LEU A 15 11.38 -8.66 -18.50
CA LEU A 15 11.31 -9.58 -17.35
C LEU A 15 12.13 -8.98 -16.21
N THR A 16 11.47 -8.72 -15.08
CA THR A 16 12.15 -8.28 -13.85
C THR A 16 12.09 -9.41 -12.84
N GLU A 17 13.25 -9.95 -12.48
CA GLU A 17 13.34 -10.93 -11.39
C GLU A 17 13.38 -10.18 -10.06
N GLY A 18 12.29 -10.28 -9.30
CA GLY A 18 12.16 -9.66 -7.98
C GLY A 18 11.77 -10.70 -6.93
N VAL A 19 12.35 -10.58 -5.73
CA VAL A 19 11.94 -11.36 -4.55
C VAL A 19 11.11 -10.47 -3.64
N LEU A 20 9.93 -10.94 -3.23
CA LEU A 20 9.07 -10.22 -2.31
C LEU A 20 9.57 -10.37 -0.86
N ALA A 21 10.08 -9.29 -0.28
CA ALA A 21 10.30 -9.21 1.16
C ALA A 21 8.97 -8.86 1.87
N ARG A 22 8.51 -9.73 2.78
CA ARG A 22 7.27 -9.53 3.52
C ARG A 22 7.51 -8.61 4.73
N ALA A 23 6.58 -7.69 4.98
CA ALA A 23 6.59 -6.81 6.16
C ALA A 23 5.40 -7.15 7.08
N PRO A 24 5.54 -8.08 8.06
CA PRO A 24 4.42 -8.53 8.88
C PRO A 24 3.87 -7.45 9.82
N SER A 25 4.73 -6.59 10.35
CA SER A 25 4.35 -5.53 11.30
C SER A 25 3.79 -4.27 10.62
N PHE A 26 3.87 -4.18 9.29
CA PHE A 26 3.40 -3.03 8.53
C PHE A 26 2.10 -3.38 7.83
N ARG A 27 1.01 -3.35 8.59
CA ARG A 27 -0.36 -3.66 8.14
C ARG A 27 -1.33 -2.73 8.82
N LEU A 28 -2.51 -2.58 8.22
CA LEU A 28 -3.61 -1.93 8.89
C LEU A 28 -4.07 -2.75 10.11
N PRO A 29 -4.60 -2.11 11.15
CA PRO A 29 -5.29 -2.79 12.23
C PRO A 29 -6.43 -3.65 11.67
N ALA A 30 -6.64 -4.82 12.30
CA ALA A 30 -7.72 -5.73 11.94
C ALA A 30 -9.10 -5.10 12.18
N ASP A 31 -9.21 -4.25 13.21
CA ASP A 31 -10.41 -3.47 13.46
C ASP A 31 -10.41 -2.20 12.60
N PRO A 32 -11.38 -2.03 11.68
CA PRO A 32 -11.41 -0.91 10.75
C PRO A 32 -11.72 0.44 11.44
N TYR A 33 -12.30 0.41 12.65
CA TYR A 33 -12.69 1.60 13.42
C TYR A 33 -11.54 2.22 14.21
N VAL A 34 -10.41 1.52 14.35
CA VAL A 34 -9.20 2.11 14.90
C VAL A 34 -8.69 3.19 13.95
N PRO A 35 -8.66 4.47 14.37
CA PRO A 35 -8.15 5.54 13.52
C PRO A 35 -6.65 5.34 13.29
N CYS A 36 -6.22 5.52 12.04
CA CYS A 36 -4.83 5.37 11.64
C CYS A 36 -4.32 6.70 11.06
N ILE A 37 -3.14 7.15 11.50
CA ILE A 37 -2.46 8.31 10.93
C ILE A 37 -1.30 7.79 10.07
N LEU A 38 -1.34 8.07 8.78
CA LEU A 38 -0.32 7.64 7.81
C LEU A 38 0.59 8.83 7.49
N VAL A 39 1.88 8.72 7.77
CA VAL A 39 2.87 9.80 7.55
C VAL A 39 3.95 9.31 6.58
N GLY A 40 4.04 9.93 5.42
CA GLY A 40 5.01 9.57 4.38
C GLY A 40 5.29 10.69 3.39
N PRO A 41 6.35 11.49 3.58
CA PRO A 41 6.73 12.51 2.62
C PRO A 41 7.36 11.91 1.36
N GLY A 42 7.09 12.50 0.19
CA GLY A 42 7.67 12.09 -1.09
C GLY A 42 7.36 10.64 -1.45
N THR A 43 8.39 9.85 -1.76
CA THR A 43 8.25 8.42 -2.10
C THR A 43 7.78 7.56 -0.94
N GLY A 44 7.83 8.08 0.30
CA GLY A 44 7.29 7.43 1.49
C GLY A 44 5.77 7.18 1.44
N ILE A 45 5.05 7.77 0.48
CA ILE A 45 3.63 7.49 0.25
C ILE A 45 3.37 6.11 -0.38
N ALA A 46 4.37 5.52 -1.04
CA ALA A 46 4.21 4.31 -1.84
C ALA A 46 3.49 3.14 -1.12
N PRO A 47 3.85 2.76 0.12
CA PRO A 47 3.19 1.64 0.78
C PRO A 47 1.79 1.99 1.29
N PHE A 48 1.52 3.26 1.60
CA PHE A 48 0.21 3.72 2.09
C PHE A 48 -0.87 3.71 1.02
N ARG A 49 -0.50 3.77 -0.27
CA ARG A 49 -1.46 3.62 -1.37
C ARG A 49 -2.16 2.27 -1.34
N GLY A 50 -1.46 1.20 -0.97
CA GLY A 50 -2.05 -0.15 -0.84
C GLY A 50 -3.08 -0.19 0.29
N PHE A 51 -2.81 0.44 1.42
CA PHE A 51 -3.73 0.53 2.55
C PHE A 51 -5.04 1.26 2.19
N TRP A 52 -4.96 2.32 1.40
CA TRP A 52 -6.16 3.02 0.93
C TRP A 52 -7.04 2.11 0.05
N GLN A 53 -6.42 1.39 -0.89
CA GLN A 53 -7.12 0.47 -1.77
C GLN A 53 -7.76 -0.69 -1.00
N GLU A 54 -7.07 -1.23 0.01
CA GLU A 54 -7.60 -2.24 0.91
C GLU A 54 -8.86 -1.75 1.64
N ARG A 55 -8.81 -0.53 2.22
CA ARG A 55 -9.97 0.07 2.91
C ARG A 55 -11.11 0.37 1.96
N LEU A 56 -10.82 0.85 0.75
CA LEU A 56 -11.84 1.10 -0.27
C LEU A 56 -12.56 -0.21 -0.63
N HIS A 57 -11.79 -1.26 -0.91
CA HIS A 57 -12.33 -2.58 -1.20
C HIS A 57 -13.17 -3.14 -0.05
N ASP A 58 -12.72 -2.96 1.20
CA ASP A 58 -13.48 -3.37 2.39
C ASP A 58 -14.83 -2.65 2.49
N ILE A 59 -14.85 -1.33 2.23
CA ILE A 59 -16.09 -0.53 2.23
C ILE A 59 -17.04 -0.98 1.13
N GLU A 60 -16.52 -1.27 -0.06
CA GLU A 60 -17.33 -1.75 -1.20
C GLU A 60 -17.87 -3.16 -0.99
N SER A 61 -17.05 -4.05 -0.41
CA SER A 61 -17.39 -5.48 -0.26
C SER A 61 -18.24 -5.79 0.97
N LYS A 62 -18.00 -5.10 2.08
CA LYS A 62 -18.66 -5.36 3.38
C LYS A 62 -19.73 -4.31 3.72
N GLY A 63 -19.92 -3.31 2.84
CA GLY A 63 -20.73 -2.13 3.11
C GLY A 63 -19.97 -1.11 3.96
N LYS A 64 -20.49 0.12 4.06
CA LYS A 64 -19.94 1.12 4.99
C LYS A 64 -19.91 0.49 6.37
N ALA A 65 -18.71 0.27 6.90
CA ALA A 65 -18.49 0.06 8.31
C ALA A 65 -18.97 1.34 9.00
N GLY A 66 -20.25 1.41 9.35
CA GLY A 66 -20.80 2.50 10.15
C GLY A 66 -20.03 2.54 11.46
N ASP A 67 -19.65 3.73 11.90
CA ASP A 67 -18.92 3.85 13.16
C ASP A 67 -19.80 3.25 14.28
N PRO A 68 -19.35 2.22 15.01
CA PRO A 68 -20.16 1.55 16.02
C PRO A 68 -20.40 2.42 17.26
N ARG A 69 -19.89 3.65 17.28
CA ARG A 69 -20.07 4.62 18.35
C ARG A 69 -21.12 5.70 18.01
N GLU A 70 -21.79 5.59 16.87
CA GLU A 70 -22.98 6.37 16.51
C GLU A 70 -24.29 5.61 16.78
#